data_AF-A0A1G1FZ57-F1
#
_entry.id   AF-A0A1G1FZ57-F1
#
_cell.length_a   1.000
_cell.length_b   1.000
_cell.length_c   1.000
_cell.angle_alpha   90.00
_cell.angle_beta   90.00
_cell.angle_gamma   90.00
#
_symmetry.space_group_name_H-M   'P 1'
#
loop_
_entity.id
_entity.type
_entity.pdbx_description
1 polymer ?
#
loop_
_entity_poly.entity_id
_entity_poly.type
_entity_poly.pdbx_seq_one_letter_code
_entity_poly.pdbx_strand_id
1 'polypeptide(L)'
;MPVSRLSGRLKWLYHFLASKGLALSLFGILCLILIPWTLAEETSIYLGKILRGILGLIGLNLLFCTLLRIKTLSKPILIMHLGTIFTLFGTVIGFFGFLATVNIYEGTTVDKVYRWDINEDIPLGIDLTLKKINMEYYPIPVKVGVLRGNEKVGLFTLKTGESFNLEGYEIKAETLEFPSESLRLSVFNNGHFIGSADTSGGNDLPSDFPYRFVLVAFKNPSLKRMWLDLRLSRGSEIIAEGTSEVNSPFTWEGLRFHHTQVARDPYGIPFAGIQITKDPGRPYIFFGFGVMGLGSILYLLKRVYGSK
;
A
#
# COMPACT_ATOMS: atom_id res chain seq x y z
N MET A 1 15.79 -6.12 40.98
CA MET A 1 15.89 -6.92 42.24
C MET A 1 17.18 -7.73 42.23
N PRO A 2 17.96 -7.79 43.32
CA PRO A 2 19.11 -8.66 43.38
C PRO A 2 18.65 -10.13 43.42
N VAL A 3 19.11 -10.93 42.46
CA VAL A 3 18.83 -12.38 42.32
C VAL A 3 19.13 -13.15 43.61
N SER A 4 19.98 -12.60 44.49
CA SER A 4 20.33 -13.16 45.79
C SER A 4 19.14 -13.43 46.73
N ARG A 5 18.01 -12.73 46.57
CA ARG A 5 16.80 -12.88 47.41
C ARG A 5 15.80 -13.93 46.93
N LEU A 6 16.05 -14.60 45.80
CA LEU A 6 15.14 -15.62 45.25
C LEU A 6 15.39 -16.99 45.89
N SER A 7 14.34 -17.82 46.01
CA SER A 7 14.45 -19.22 46.45
C SER A 7 15.32 -20.04 45.50
N GLY A 8 15.92 -21.15 45.96
CA GLY A 8 16.87 -21.94 45.17
C GLY A 8 16.30 -22.41 43.81
N ARG A 9 15.04 -22.85 43.79
CA ARG A 9 14.33 -23.23 42.55
C ARG A 9 14.16 -22.05 41.58
N LEU A 10 13.84 -20.87 42.11
CA LEU A 10 13.59 -19.68 41.31
C LEU A 10 14.88 -19.09 40.71
N LYS A 11 16.00 -19.19 41.44
CA LYS A 11 17.34 -18.88 40.93
C LYS A 11 17.74 -19.80 39.77
N TRP A 12 17.54 -21.11 39.94
CA TRP A 12 17.83 -22.08 38.89
C TRP A 12 17.01 -21.80 37.62
N LEU A 13 15.69 -21.58 37.78
CA LEU A 13 14.81 -21.27 36.66
C LEU A 13 15.25 -20.00 35.92
N TYR A 14 15.60 -18.94 36.64
CA TYR A 14 16.10 -17.70 36.05
C TYR A 14 17.39 -17.91 35.24
N HIS A 15 18.35 -18.68 35.78
CA HIS A 15 19.59 -19.01 35.08
C HIS A 15 19.36 -19.88 33.83
N PHE A 16 18.44 -20.83 33.91
CA PHE A 16 18.04 -21.65 32.77
C PHE A 16 17.41 -20.79 31.66
N LEU A 17 16.45 -19.93 32.03
CA LEU A 17 15.79 -19.01 31.11
C LEU A 17 16.75 -17.98 30.49
N ALA A 18 17.82 -17.59 31.18
CA ALA A 18 18.86 -16.70 30.68
C ALA A 18 20.00 -17.42 29.93
N SER A 19 19.91 -18.74 29.74
CA SER A 19 21.01 -19.54 29.20
C SER A 19 21.15 -19.39 27.68
N LYS A 20 22.40 -19.42 27.19
CA LYS A 20 22.70 -19.43 25.75
C LYS A 20 22.25 -20.75 25.09
N GLY A 21 22.32 -21.85 25.83
CA GLY A 21 21.87 -23.17 25.36
C GLY A 21 20.40 -23.16 25.00
N LEU A 22 19.55 -22.61 25.88
CA LEU A 22 18.12 -22.45 25.60
C LEU A 22 17.88 -21.59 24.35
N ALA A 23 18.61 -20.48 24.19
CA ALA A 23 18.51 -19.63 23.01
C ALA A 23 18.79 -20.39 21.70
N LEU A 24 19.90 -21.14 21.67
CA LEU A 24 20.31 -21.94 20.52
C LEU A 24 19.33 -23.09 20.24
N SER A 25 18.81 -23.75 21.27
CA SER A 25 17.81 -24.81 21.12
C SER A 25 16.50 -24.27 20.55
N LEU A 26 15.99 -23.16 21.08
CA LEU A 26 14.77 -22.53 20.57
C LEU A 26 14.93 -22.06 19.12
N PHE A 27 16.09 -21.47 18.78
CA PHE A 27 16.41 -21.09 17.41
C PHE A 27 16.52 -22.31 16.49
N GLY A 28 17.17 -23.38 16.92
CA GLY A 28 17.27 -24.63 16.17
C GLY A 28 15.90 -25.26 15.89
N ILE A 29 15.02 -25.32 16.90
CA ILE A 29 13.64 -25.78 16.74
C ILE A 29 12.90 -24.89 15.74
N LEU A 30 13.05 -23.56 15.84
CA LEU A 30 12.44 -22.62 14.91
C LEU A 30 12.88 -22.89 13.47
N CYS A 31 14.19 -23.09 13.22
CA CYS A 31 14.71 -23.42 11.90
C CYS A 31 14.21 -24.77 11.38
N LEU A 32 14.18 -25.80 12.23
CA LEU A 32 13.68 -27.12 11.87
C LEU A 32 12.21 -27.11 11.45
N ILE A 33 11.42 -26.19 12.00
CA ILE A 33 10.02 -26.00 11.60
C ILE A 33 9.92 -25.15 10.33
N LEU A 34 10.61 -24.01 10.28
CA LEU A 34 10.47 -23.04 9.19
C LEU A 34 11.06 -23.53 7.86
N ILE A 35 12.20 -24.21 7.87
CA ILE A 35 12.88 -24.62 6.62
C ILE A 35 12.01 -25.61 5.81
N PRO A 36 11.52 -26.73 6.38
CA PRO A 36 10.63 -27.63 5.64
C PRO A 36 9.32 -26.94 5.26
N TRP A 37 8.79 -26.08 6.13
CA TRP A 37 7.57 -25.34 5.87
C TRP A 37 7.69 -24.41 4.67
N THR A 38 8.83 -23.73 4.49
CA THR A 38 9.02 -22.87 3.31
C THR A 38 8.96 -23.62 1.98
N LEU A 39 9.11 -24.95 2.01
CA LEU A 39 9.01 -25.82 0.84
C LEU A 39 7.60 -26.44 0.68
N ALA A 40 6.74 -26.33 1.68
CA ALA A 40 5.37 -26.85 1.65
C ALA A 40 4.39 -25.71 1.29
N GLU A 41 3.51 -25.95 0.33
CA GLU A 41 2.52 -24.95 -0.13
C GLU A 41 1.31 -24.82 0.81
N GLU A 42 1.22 -25.61 1.88
CA GLU A 42 0.08 -25.59 2.79
C GLU A 42 0.27 -24.65 3.99
N THR A 43 -0.70 -23.76 4.18
CA THR A 43 -0.76 -22.84 5.33
C THR A 43 -1.66 -23.39 6.43
N SER A 44 -1.11 -24.13 7.40
CA SER A 44 -1.89 -24.55 8.57
C SER A 44 -1.92 -23.48 9.67
N ILE A 45 -3.13 -23.10 10.10
CA ILE A 45 -3.36 -22.12 11.18
C ILE A 45 -2.68 -22.54 12.49
N TYR A 46 -2.60 -23.85 12.74
CA TYR A 46 -2.02 -24.41 13.97
C TYR A 46 -0.52 -24.15 14.12
N LEU A 47 0.26 -24.26 13.04
CA LEU A 47 1.68 -23.97 13.13
C LEU A 47 1.96 -22.49 13.40
N GLY A 48 1.10 -21.60 12.88
CA GLY A 48 1.16 -20.18 13.18
C GLY A 48 1.15 -19.91 14.69
N LYS A 49 0.35 -20.65 15.47
CA LYS A 49 0.31 -20.52 16.94
C LYS A 49 1.61 -21.03 17.60
N ILE A 50 2.15 -22.16 17.13
CA ILE A 50 3.38 -22.75 17.66
C ILE A 50 4.58 -21.82 17.42
N LEU A 51 4.73 -21.32 16.19
CA LEU A 51 5.80 -20.39 15.82
C LEU A 51 5.77 -19.13 16.68
N ARG A 52 4.58 -18.58 16.95
CA ARG A 52 4.40 -17.42 17.86
C ARG A 52 4.87 -17.74 19.28
N GLY A 53 4.53 -18.92 19.79
CA GLY A 53 4.99 -19.39 21.11
C GLY A 53 6.52 -19.45 21.20
N ILE A 54 7.18 -20.03 20.18
CA ILE A 54 8.64 -20.12 20.11
C ILE A 54 9.28 -18.72 20.06
N LEU A 55 8.76 -17.82 19.23
CA LEU A 55 9.24 -16.43 19.15
C LEU A 55 9.10 -15.70 20.50
N GLY A 56 8.00 -15.91 21.21
CA GLY A 56 7.80 -15.38 22.57
C GLY A 56 8.83 -15.90 23.56
N LEU A 57 9.14 -17.20 23.52
CA LEU A 57 10.17 -17.82 24.37
C LEU A 57 11.57 -17.29 24.06
N ILE A 58 11.89 -17.06 22.78
CA ILE A 58 13.16 -16.44 22.36
C ILE A 58 13.25 -15.02 22.91
N GLY A 59 12.19 -14.22 22.81
CA GLY A 59 12.15 -12.86 23.37
C GLY A 59 12.33 -12.84 24.88
N LEU A 60 11.68 -13.76 25.58
CA LEU A 60 11.80 -13.89 27.02
C LEU A 60 13.22 -14.31 27.44
N ASN A 61 13.81 -15.28 26.73
CA ASN A 61 15.19 -15.69 26.95
C ASN A 61 16.17 -14.52 26.74
N LEU A 62 16.01 -13.77 25.65
CA LEU A 62 16.84 -12.61 25.35
C LEU A 62 16.72 -11.54 26.44
N LEU A 63 15.50 -11.27 26.92
CA LEU A 63 15.26 -10.32 28.01
C LEU A 63 16.02 -10.75 29.28
N PHE A 64 15.85 -12.00 29.71
CA PHE A 64 16.53 -12.51 30.91
C PHE A 64 18.05 -12.56 30.77
N CYS A 65 18.56 -12.95 29.61
CA CYS A 65 19.98 -12.92 29.29
C CYS A 65 20.54 -11.49 29.37
N THR A 66 19.80 -10.52 28.82
CA THR A 66 20.17 -9.09 28.84
C THR A 66 20.20 -8.56 30.28
N LEU A 67 19.15 -8.83 31.07
CA LEU A 67 19.07 -8.39 32.47
C LEU A 67 20.18 -8.98 33.34
N LEU A 68 20.50 -10.27 33.17
CA LEU A 68 21.57 -10.94 33.92
C LEU A 68 22.96 -10.41 33.55
N ARG A 69 23.17 -10.00 32.29
CA ARG A 69 24.48 -9.59 31.77
C ARG A 69 24.63 -8.09 31.56
N ILE A 70 23.65 -7.27 31.97
CA ILE A 70 23.60 -5.83 31.67
C ILE A 70 24.86 -5.06 32.08
N LYS A 71 25.51 -5.46 33.18
CA LYS A 71 26.76 -4.85 33.66
C LYS A 71 28.02 -5.32 32.93
N THR A 72 27.93 -6.44 32.22
CA THR A 72 29.06 -7.11 31.54
C THR A 72 29.05 -6.94 30.03
N LEU A 73 27.87 -6.69 29.44
CA LEU A 73 27.74 -6.50 27.99
C LEU A 73 28.33 -5.16 27.57
N SER A 74 29.01 -5.14 26.43
CA SER A 74 29.45 -3.88 25.83
C SER A 74 28.23 -3.03 25.43
N LYS A 75 28.37 -1.69 25.52
CA LYS A 75 27.28 -0.76 25.17
C LYS A 75 26.67 -1.04 23.77
N PRO A 76 27.47 -1.29 22.70
CA PRO A 76 26.89 -1.60 21.39
C PRO A 76 26.05 -2.88 21.38
N ILE A 77 26.51 -3.95 22.05
CA ILE A 77 25.77 -5.21 22.14
C ILE A 77 24.47 -5.04 22.94
N LEU A 78 24.51 -4.24 24.02
CA LEU A 78 23.31 -3.91 24.79
C LEU A 78 22.27 -3.19 23.93
N ILE A 79 22.71 -2.22 23.11
CA ILE A 79 21.84 -1.50 22.17
C ILE A 79 21.23 -2.49 21.15
N MET A 80 22.02 -3.42 20.59
CA MET A 80 21.50 -4.45 19.70
C MET A 80 20.45 -5.33 20.38
N HIS A 81 20.71 -5.78 21.62
CA HIS A 81 19.75 -6.55 22.41
C HIS A 81 18.44 -5.78 22.61
N LEU A 82 18.51 -4.50 22.98
CA LEU A 82 17.32 -3.66 23.15
C LEU A 82 16.54 -3.56 21.83
N GLY A 83 17.22 -3.34 20.70
CA GLY A 83 16.60 -3.32 19.38
C GLY A 83 15.83 -4.61 19.08
N THR A 84 16.45 -5.77 19.30
CA THR A 84 15.80 -7.07 19.10
C THR A 84 14.62 -7.28 20.05
N ILE A 85 14.72 -6.86 21.32
CA ILE A 85 13.61 -6.93 22.28
C ILE A 85 12.44 -6.06 21.80
N PHE A 86 12.69 -4.83 21.32
CA PHE A 86 11.64 -3.96 20.76
C PHE A 86 10.99 -4.59 19.52
N THR A 87 11.77 -5.21 18.63
CA THR A 87 11.23 -5.92 17.48
C THR A 87 10.32 -7.07 17.89
N LEU A 88 10.77 -7.93 18.82
CA LEU A 88 9.97 -9.06 19.31
C LEU A 88 8.73 -8.60 20.08
N PHE A 89 8.84 -7.52 20.84
CA PHE A 89 7.71 -6.88 21.52
C PHE A 89 6.69 -6.34 20.51
N GLY A 90 7.16 -5.70 19.44
CA GLY A 90 6.31 -5.27 18.33
C GLY A 90 5.55 -6.43 17.68
N THR A 91 6.19 -7.58 17.48
CA THR A 91 5.51 -8.79 16.98
C THR A 91 4.36 -9.23 17.89
N VAL A 92 4.56 -9.20 19.21
CA VAL A 92 3.51 -9.55 20.18
C VAL A 92 2.37 -8.54 20.15
N ILE A 93 2.68 -7.23 20.09
CA ILE A 93 1.66 -6.19 19.96
C ILE A 93 0.89 -6.34 18.63
N GLY A 94 1.57 -6.72 17.55
CA GLY A 94 0.96 -6.97 16.25
C GLY A 94 -0.18 -7.99 16.28
N PHE A 95 -0.26 -8.85 17.31
CA PHE A 95 -1.37 -9.78 17.50
C PHE A 95 -2.71 -9.12 17.79
N PHE A 96 -2.71 -7.87 18.26
CA PHE A 96 -3.93 -7.06 18.42
C PHE A 96 -4.33 -6.34 17.12
N GLY A 97 -3.57 -6.54 16.05
CA GLY A 97 -3.88 -6.10 14.71
C GLY A 97 -4.81 -7.06 13.96
N PHE A 98 -5.19 -6.67 12.75
CA PHE A 98 -5.95 -7.51 11.84
C PHE A 98 -5.77 -7.08 10.39
N LEU A 99 -6.15 -8.01 9.50
CA LEU A 99 -6.24 -7.83 8.06
C LEU A 99 -7.69 -8.10 7.65
N ALA A 100 -8.32 -7.11 7.01
CA ALA A 100 -9.64 -7.26 6.42
C ALA A 100 -9.65 -6.84 4.96
N THR A 101 -10.62 -7.33 4.20
CA THR A 101 -10.82 -6.95 2.80
C THR A 101 -12.29 -6.73 2.50
N VAL A 102 -12.56 -5.84 1.54
CA VAL A 102 -13.91 -5.61 1.02
C VAL A 102 -13.84 -5.11 -0.42
N ASN A 103 -14.80 -5.51 -1.25
CA ASN A 103 -15.01 -4.92 -2.57
C ASN A 103 -16.17 -3.92 -2.46
N ILE A 104 -15.97 -2.70 -2.95
CA ILE A 104 -16.97 -1.63 -2.87
C ILE A 104 -17.21 -1.09 -4.28
N TYR A 105 -18.47 -0.99 -4.68
CA TYR A 105 -18.84 -0.36 -5.95
C TYR A 105 -18.73 1.16 -5.84
N GLU A 106 -18.35 1.81 -6.93
CA GLU A 106 -18.27 3.27 -6.96
C GLU A 106 -19.62 3.91 -6.62
N GLY A 107 -19.61 4.90 -5.72
CA GLY A 107 -20.80 5.58 -5.22
C GLY A 107 -21.55 4.85 -4.11
N THR A 108 -21.08 3.68 -3.67
CA THR A 108 -21.75 2.88 -2.64
C THR A 108 -21.03 2.89 -1.29
N THR A 109 -21.75 2.44 -0.26
CA THR A 109 -21.30 2.39 1.13
C THR A 109 -21.40 0.97 1.67
N VAL A 110 -20.42 0.57 2.49
CA VAL A 110 -20.41 -0.70 3.23
C VAL A 110 -20.13 -0.46 4.71
N ASP A 111 -20.66 -1.32 5.56
CA ASP A 111 -20.48 -1.30 7.02
C ASP A 111 -19.81 -2.59 7.55
N LYS A 112 -19.59 -3.58 6.67
CA LYS A 112 -18.99 -4.87 6.97
C LYS A 112 -17.76 -5.15 6.12
N VAL A 113 -16.83 -5.89 6.69
CA VAL A 113 -15.56 -6.27 6.06
C VAL A 113 -15.20 -7.71 6.43
N TYR A 114 -14.58 -8.43 5.50
CA TYR A 114 -14.17 -9.81 5.73
C TYR A 114 -12.82 -9.83 6.45
N ARG A 115 -12.75 -10.40 7.65
CA ARG A 115 -11.49 -10.55 8.40
C ARG A 115 -10.86 -11.91 8.16
N TRP A 116 -9.64 -11.89 7.61
CA TRP A 116 -8.90 -13.11 7.24
C TRP A 116 -8.37 -13.92 8.43
N ASP A 117 -8.19 -13.29 9.59
CA ASP A 117 -7.64 -13.98 10.76
C ASP A 117 -8.67 -14.82 11.52
N ILE A 118 -9.96 -14.48 11.37
CA ILE A 118 -11.10 -15.23 11.93
C ILE A 118 -11.99 -15.86 10.86
N ASN A 119 -11.79 -15.53 9.57
CA ASN A 119 -12.56 -16.00 8.42
C ASN A 119 -14.05 -15.67 8.48
N GLU A 120 -14.38 -14.46 8.91
CA GLU A 120 -15.77 -14.02 9.08
C GLU A 120 -15.94 -12.56 8.64
N ASP A 121 -17.15 -12.23 8.16
CA ASP A 121 -17.58 -10.85 7.96
C ASP A 121 -17.92 -10.21 9.30
N ILE A 122 -17.25 -9.11 9.62
CA ILE A 122 -17.50 -8.36 10.84
C ILE A 122 -17.92 -6.92 10.53
N PRO A 123 -18.68 -6.27 11.44
CA PRO A 123 -18.90 -4.83 11.35
C PRO A 123 -17.58 -4.06 11.43
N LEU A 124 -17.37 -3.11 10.52
CA LEU A 124 -16.23 -2.20 10.54
C LEU A 124 -16.36 -1.16 11.68
N GLY A 125 -17.59 -0.91 12.14
CA GLY A 125 -17.92 0.08 13.18
C GLY A 125 -18.04 1.52 12.68
N ILE A 126 -17.85 1.71 11.37
CA ILE A 126 -18.02 2.95 10.60
C ILE A 126 -18.49 2.59 9.19
N ASP A 127 -19.16 3.52 8.55
CA ASP A 127 -19.60 3.40 7.17
C ASP A 127 -18.44 3.82 6.24
N LEU A 128 -17.98 2.90 5.39
CA LEU A 128 -16.95 3.15 4.40
C LEU A 128 -17.60 3.33 3.02
N THR A 129 -17.43 4.52 2.45
CA THR A 129 -17.96 4.87 1.13
C THR A 129 -16.84 5.03 0.12
N LEU A 130 -16.98 4.38 -1.03
CA LEU A 130 -16.13 4.63 -2.21
C LEU A 130 -16.79 5.74 -3.04
N LYS A 131 -16.29 6.97 -2.94
CA LYS A 131 -16.87 8.10 -3.66
C LYS A 131 -16.57 8.03 -5.15
N LYS A 132 -15.30 7.76 -5.48
CA LYS A 132 -14.82 7.78 -6.86
C LYS A 132 -13.57 6.93 -7.05
N ILE A 133 -13.50 6.28 -8.20
CA ILE A 133 -12.31 5.61 -8.73
C ILE A 133 -11.73 6.55 -9.79
N ASN A 134 -10.53 7.06 -9.52
CA ASN A 134 -9.85 7.97 -10.42
C ASN A 134 -8.71 7.25 -11.14
N MET A 135 -8.58 7.55 -12.43
CA MET A 135 -7.54 7.01 -13.30
C MET A 135 -6.91 8.14 -14.11
N GLU A 136 -5.59 8.13 -14.21
CA GLU A 136 -4.81 9.02 -15.05
C GLU A 136 -3.94 8.16 -15.96
N TYR A 137 -3.96 8.45 -17.26
CA TYR A 137 -3.16 7.74 -18.27
C TYR A 137 -1.96 8.58 -18.71
N TYR A 138 -0.89 7.92 -19.17
CA TYR A 138 0.19 8.62 -19.83
C TYR A 138 -0.27 9.22 -21.17
N PRO A 139 0.32 10.34 -21.60
CA PRO A 139 0.14 10.84 -22.96
C PRO A 139 0.38 9.76 -24.01
N ILE A 140 -0.60 9.50 -24.87
CA ILE A 140 -0.51 8.49 -25.92
C ILE A 140 -0.46 9.12 -27.31
N PRO A 141 0.28 8.51 -28.25
CA PRO A 141 0.17 8.86 -29.66
C PRO A 141 -1.26 8.57 -30.17
N VAL A 142 -1.84 9.57 -30.81
CA VAL A 142 -3.12 9.54 -31.51
C VAL A 142 -2.93 10.02 -32.95
N LYS A 143 -3.75 9.48 -33.84
CA LYS A 143 -3.83 9.90 -35.24
C LYS A 143 -5.21 10.46 -35.50
N VAL A 144 -5.28 11.76 -35.78
CA VAL A 144 -6.53 12.49 -35.98
C VAL A 144 -6.67 12.82 -37.46
N GLY A 145 -7.72 12.29 -38.07
CA GLY A 145 -8.17 12.69 -39.40
C GLY A 145 -9.03 13.95 -39.29
N VAL A 146 -8.79 14.91 -40.19
CA VAL A 146 -9.60 16.12 -40.27
C VAL A 146 -10.35 16.12 -41.58
N LEU A 147 -11.65 16.34 -41.49
CA LEU A 147 -12.57 16.36 -42.62
C LEU A 147 -13.18 17.76 -42.76
N ARG A 148 -13.35 18.23 -44.00
CA ARG A 148 -14.21 19.37 -44.34
C ARG A 148 -15.37 18.81 -45.15
N GLY A 149 -16.56 18.75 -44.54
CA GLY A 149 -17.65 17.92 -45.07
C GLY A 149 -17.22 16.44 -45.13
N ASN A 150 -17.17 15.86 -46.33
CA ASN A 150 -16.72 14.49 -46.58
C ASN A 150 -15.28 14.40 -47.11
N GLU A 151 -14.64 15.54 -47.40
CA GLU A 151 -13.28 15.57 -47.94
C GLU A 151 -12.26 15.51 -46.81
N LYS A 152 -11.25 14.65 -46.96
CA LYS A 152 -10.13 14.60 -46.02
C LYS A 152 -9.15 15.72 -46.34
N VAL A 153 -9.03 16.66 -45.41
CA VAL A 153 -8.13 17.82 -45.53
C VAL A 153 -6.84 17.65 -44.72
N GLY A 154 -6.80 16.70 -43.77
CA GLY A 154 -5.61 16.50 -42.94
C GLY A 154 -5.53 15.15 -42.25
N LEU A 155 -4.31 14.79 -41.85
CA LEU A 155 -4.03 13.64 -40.99
C LEU A 155 -2.85 13.97 -40.08
N PHE A 156 -3.13 14.15 -38.79
CA PHE A 156 -2.14 14.59 -37.81
C PHE A 156 -1.81 13.45 -36.85
N THR A 157 -0.53 13.30 -36.53
CA THR A 157 -0.06 12.34 -35.51
C THR A 157 0.59 13.14 -34.41
N LEU A 158 0.04 13.04 -33.19
CA LEU A 158 0.45 13.82 -32.03
C LEU A 158 0.17 13.02 -30.75
N LYS A 159 0.66 13.46 -29.61
CA LYS A 159 0.26 12.89 -28.32
C LYS A 159 -0.95 13.64 -27.74
N THR A 160 -1.74 12.95 -26.92
CA THR A 160 -2.71 13.64 -26.05
C THR A 160 -1.98 14.65 -25.16
N GLY A 161 -2.49 15.87 -25.10
CA GLY A 161 -1.86 17.05 -24.50
C GLY A 161 -1.21 17.99 -25.52
N GLU A 162 -0.88 17.52 -26.73
CA GLU A 162 -0.26 18.32 -27.78
C GLU A 162 -1.32 18.96 -28.71
N SER A 163 -0.90 19.94 -29.50
CA SER A 163 -1.73 20.62 -30.48
C SER A 163 -1.13 20.61 -31.89
N PHE A 164 -1.98 20.81 -32.89
CA PHE A 164 -1.59 21.07 -34.27
C PHE A 164 -2.34 22.28 -34.83
N ASN A 165 -1.76 22.94 -35.82
CA ASN A 165 -2.37 24.10 -36.48
C ASN A 165 -2.96 23.71 -37.83
N LEU A 166 -4.14 24.25 -38.15
CA LEU A 166 -4.80 24.10 -39.44
C LEU A 166 -5.54 25.38 -39.81
N GLU A 167 -5.07 26.07 -40.86
CA GLU A 167 -5.72 27.26 -41.45
C GLU A 167 -6.18 28.32 -40.42
N GLY A 168 -5.32 28.65 -39.45
CA GLY A 168 -5.59 29.67 -38.43
C GLY A 168 -6.24 29.14 -37.15
N TYR A 169 -6.62 27.87 -37.10
CA TYR A 169 -7.09 27.20 -35.90
C TYR A 169 -5.98 26.38 -35.25
N GLU A 170 -5.89 26.44 -33.93
CA GLU A 170 -5.09 25.53 -33.12
C GLU A 170 -6.03 24.47 -32.53
N ILE A 171 -5.73 23.20 -32.76
CA ILE A 171 -6.51 22.06 -32.27
C ILE A 171 -5.64 21.30 -31.30
N LYS A 172 -6.07 21.21 -30.05
CA LYS A 172 -5.40 20.47 -28.99
C LYS A 172 -6.11 19.13 -28.74
N ALA A 173 -5.37 18.03 -28.83
CA ALA A 173 -5.89 16.71 -28.47
C ALA A 173 -5.85 16.59 -26.95
N GLU A 174 -6.98 16.57 -26.26
CA GLU A 174 -7.01 16.62 -24.79
C GLU A 174 -6.81 15.23 -24.16
N THR A 175 -7.84 14.40 -24.22
CA THR A 175 -7.86 13.10 -23.55
C THR A 175 -8.68 12.12 -24.37
N LEU A 176 -8.18 10.89 -24.49
CA LEU A 176 -8.92 9.79 -25.07
C LEU A 176 -9.74 9.11 -23.97
N GLU A 177 -11.06 9.13 -24.11
CA GLU A 177 -11.99 8.53 -23.16
C GLU A 177 -12.12 7.02 -23.39
N PHE A 178 -12.07 6.24 -22.32
CA PHE A 178 -12.24 4.79 -22.34
C PHE A 178 -13.48 4.38 -21.53
N PRO A 179 -14.28 3.41 -22.01
CA PRO A 179 -14.03 2.56 -23.18
C PRO A 179 -14.60 3.10 -24.51
N SER A 180 -15.11 4.34 -24.56
CA SER A 180 -15.76 4.90 -25.75
C SER A 180 -14.82 5.15 -26.93
N GLU A 181 -13.50 5.14 -26.70
CA GLU A 181 -12.46 5.44 -27.69
C GLU A 181 -12.71 6.80 -28.37
N SER A 182 -13.28 7.75 -27.61
CA SER A 182 -13.58 9.09 -28.10
C SER A 182 -12.51 10.07 -27.64
N LEU A 183 -11.79 10.66 -28.59
CA LEU A 183 -10.79 11.68 -28.31
C LEU A 183 -11.47 13.03 -28.21
N ARG A 184 -11.37 13.67 -27.05
CA ARG A 184 -11.79 15.06 -26.86
C ARG A 184 -10.73 16.01 -27.42
N LEU A 185 -11.16 17.03 -28.14
CA LEU A 185 -10.34 18.08 -28.72
C LEU A 185 -10.85 19.45 -28.28
N SER A 186 -9.93 20.35 -27.99
CA SER A 186 -10.21 21.78 -27.78
C SER A 186 -9.76 22.55 -29.01
N VAL A 187 -10.58 23.50 -29.48
CA VAL A 187 -10.27 24.32 -30.66
C VAL A 187 -10.11 25.78 -30.25
N PHE A 188 -9.06 26.40 -30.77
CA PHE A 188 -8.72 27.79 -30.55
C PHE A 188 -8.59 28.51 -31.89
N ASN A 189 -9.00 29.77 -31.93
CA ASN A 189 -8.78 30.68 -33.05
C ASN A 189 -8.00 31.90 -32.55
N ASN A 190 -6.81 32.15 -33.10
CA ASN A 190 -5.90 33.21 -32.64
C ASN A 190 -5.65 33.19 -31.12
N GLY A 191 -5.51 32.00 -30.53
CA GLY A 191 -5.28 31.80 -29.10
C GLY A 191 -6.54 31.90 -28.20
N HIS A 192 -7.70 32.22 -28.76
CA HIS A 192 -8.96 32.23 -28.02
C HIS A 192 -9.69 30.90 -28.16
N PHE A 193 -10.11 30.30 -27.04
CA PHE A 193 -10.93 29.10 -27.04
C PHE A 193 -12.29 29.38 -27.67
N ILE A 194 -12.66 28.61 -28.70
CA ILE A 194 -13.93 28.77 -29.42
C ILE A 194 -14.89 27.59 -29.22
N GLY A 195 -14.42 26.49 -28.65
CA GLY A 195 -15.24 25.32 -28.33
C GLY A 195 -14.43 24.03 -28.36
N SER A 196 -15.13 22.92 -28.22
CA SER A 196 -14.62 21.56 -28.15
C SER A 196 -15.35 20.63 -29.12
N ALA A 197 -14.68 19.58 -29.51
CA ALA A 197 -15.25 18.51 -30.30
C ALA A 197 -14.76 17.17 -29.79
N ASP A 198 -15.47 16.11 -30.12
CA ASP A 198 -15.04 14.75 -29.93
C ASP A 198 -15.06 13.99 -31.24
N THR A 199 -14.31 12.89 -31.29
CA THR A 199 -14.22 12.05 -32.50
C THR A 199 -15.42 11.13 -32.69
N SER A 200 -16.36 11.09 -31.74
CA SER A 200 -17.65 10.41 -31.84
C SER A 200 -18.75 11.26 -32.47
N GLY A 201 -18.49 12.55 -32.71
CA GLY A 201 -19.38 13.48 -33.40
C GLY A 201 -20.02 14.56 -32.51
N GLY A 202 -19.84 14.53 -31.19
CA GLY A 202 -20.24 15.60 -30.31
C GLY A 202 -19.35 16.82 -30.47
N ASN A 203 -19.93 18.02 -30.47
CA ASN A 203 -19.19 19.28 -30.45
C ASN A 203 -20.06 20.43 -29.94
N ASP A 204 -19.42 21.44 -29.38
CA ASP A 204 -20.00 22.74 -28.99
C ASP A 204 -19.33 23.89 -29.76
N LEU A 205 -18.88 23.60 -30.99
CA LEU A 205 -18.22 24.55 -31.87
C LEU A 205 -19.23 25.46 -32.57
N PRO A 206 -18.80 26.66 -33.03
CA PRO A 206 -19.61 27.55 -33.85
C PRO A 206 -20.15 26.82 -35.10
N SER A 207 -21.38 27.16 -35.52
CA SER A 207 -22.06 26.48 -36.64
C SER A 207 -21.35 26.63 -37.99
N ASP A 208 -20.52 27.66 -38.13
CA ASP A 208 -19.69 27.95 -39.30
C ASP A 208 -18.31 27.27 -39.25
N PHE A 209 -17.99 26.55 -38.16
CA PHE A 209 -16.73 25.83 -38.04
C PHE A 209 -16.63 24.72 -39.09
N PRO A 210 -15.63 24.74 -39.99
CA PRO A 210 -15.68 23.95 -41.21
C PRO A 210 -15.18 22.51 -41.07
N TYR A 211 -14.71 22.12 -39.88
CA TYR A 211 -14.00 20.85 -39.70
C TYR A 211 -14.72 19.86 -38.78
N ARG A 212 -14.54 18.58 -39.10
CA ARG A 212 -14.90 17.44 -38.25
C ARG A 212 -13.68 16.56 -38.01
N PHE A 213 -13.57 16.03 -36.80
CA PHE A 213 -12.45 15.20 -36.37
C PHE A 213 -12.84 13.73 -36.32
N VAL A 214 -11.91 12.86 -36.71
CA VAL A 214 -12.08 11.40 -36.65
C VAL A 214 -10.82 10.79 -36.04
N LEU A 215 -11.00 9.91 -35.06
CA LEU A 215 -9.90 9.12 -34.52
C LEU A 215 -9.56 8.01 -35.51
N VAL A 216 -8.37 8.07 -36.10
CA VAL A 216 -7.92 7.11 -37.13
C VAL A 216 -7.14 5.97 -36.52
N ALA A 217 -6.31 6.26 -35.52
CA ALA A 217 -5.54 5.27 -34.79
C ALA A 217 -5.11 5.84 -33.43
N PHE A 218 -4.90 4.97 -32.47
CA PHE A 218 -4.31 5.33 -31.18
C PHE A 218 -3.49 4.14 -30.66
N LYS A 219 -2.59 4.40 -29.72
CA LYS A 219 -1.91 3.36 -28.97
C LYS A 219 -2.68 3.07 -27.69
N ASN A 220 -2.77 1.80 -27.31
CA ASN A 220 -3.35 1.41 -26.01
C ASN A 220 -2.67 2.19 -24.87
N PRO A 221 -3.44 2.88 -24.02
CA PRO A 221 -2.89 3.71 -22.97
C PRO A 221 -2.29 2.86 -21.86
N SER A 222 -1.16 3.34 -21.34
CA SER A 222 -0.63 2.86 -20.08
C SER A 222 -1.18 3.71 -18.93
N LEU A 223 -1.69 3.04 -17.92
CA LEU A 223 -2.12 3.68 -16.68
C LEU A 223 -0.90 4.33 -16.00
N LYS A 224 -1.00 5.63 -15.72
CA LYS A 224 0.02 6.40 -15.01
C LYS A 224 -0.23 6.35 -13.50
N ARG A 225 -1.46 6.60 -13.11
CA ARG A 225 -1.86 6.70 -11.70
C ARG A 225 -3.30 6.27 -11.52
N MET A 226 -3.58 5.69 -10.37
CA MET A 226 -4.92 5.30 -9.96
C MET A 226 -5.06 5.52 -8.46
N TRP A 227 -6.18 6.12 -8.07
CA TRP A 227 -6.48 6.41 -6.67
C TRP A 227 -7.97 6.35 -6.40
N LEU A 228 -8.30 6.08 -5.14
CA LEU A 228 -9.66 5.99 -4.65
C LEU A 228 -9.95 7.18 -3.77
N ASP A 229 -11.10 7.82 -3.96
CA ASP A 229 -11.63 8.82 -3.02
C ASP A 229 -12.53 8.09 -2.02
N LEU A 230 -12.12 8.08 -0.74
CA LEU A 230 -12.79 7.35 0.33
C LEU A 230 -13.40 8.33 1.35
N ARG A 231 -14.54 7.92 1.91
CA ARG A 231 -15.21 8.64 3.00
C ARG A 231 -15.58 7.67 4.11
N LEU A 232 -15.31 8.08 5.34
CA LEU A 232 -15.76 7.41 6.56
C LEU A 232 -16.85 8.24 7.20
N SER A 233 -17.97 7.61 7.52
CA SER A 233 -19.10 8.25 8.20
C SER A 233 -19.64 7.38 9.34
N ARG A 234 -20.43 7.99 10.21
CA ARG A 234 -21.26 7.29 11.20
C ARG A 234 -22.66 7.88 11.11
N GLY A 235 -23.55 7.19 10.41
CA GLY A 235 -24.84 7.77 10.04
C GLY A 235 -24.65 8.98 9.13
N SER A 236 -25.18 10.14 9.50
CA SER A 236 -25.09 11.37 8.69
C SER A 236 -23.80 12.16 8.90
N GLU A 237 -22.99 11.83 9.91
CA GLU A 237 -21.77 12.57 10.23
C GLU A 237 -20.58 12.04 9.44
N ILE A 238 -19.88 12.92 8.74
CA ILE A 238 -18.62 12.60 8.06
C ILE A 238 -17.49 12.69 9.09
N ILE A 239 -16.83 11.57 9.35
CA ILE A 239 -15.74 11.47 10.33
C ILE A 239 -14.39 11.76 9.66
N ALA A 240 -14.19 11.27 8.45
CA ALA A 240 -12.98 11.52 7.68
C ALA A 240 -13.20 11.33 6.18
N GLU A 241 -12.42 12.04 5.37
CA GLU A 241 -12.31 11.83 3.93
C GLU A 241 -10.83 11.84 3.54
N GLY A 242 -10.48 11.10 2.50
CA GLY A 242 -9.13 11.09 1.98
C GLY A 242 -8.99 10.20 0.76
N THR A 243 -7.76 10.12 0.26
CA THR A 243 -7.44 9.34 -0.93
C THR A 243 -6.56 8.15 -0.59
N SER A 244 -6.76 7.03 -1.31
CA SER A 244 -5.90 5.85 -1.25
C SER A 244 -5.27 5.59 -2.60
N GLU A 245 -3.93 5.55 -2.63
CA GLU A 245 -3.10 5.24 -3.81
C GLU A 245 -2.28 3.97 -3.59
N VAL A 246 -1.72 3.40 -4.67
CA VAL A 246 -0.97 2.12 -4.67
C VAL A 246 0.12 2.05 -3.59
N ASN A 247 0.74 3.18 -3.23
CA ASN A 247 1.78 3.25 -2.19
C ASN A 247 1.49 4.31 -1.11
N SER A 248 0.31 4.91 -1.13
CA SER A 248 -0.10 5.95 -0.19
C SER A 248 -1.52 5.64 0.29
N PRO A 249 -1.68 4.71 1.24
CA PRO A 249 -2.99 4.32 1.74
C PRO A 249 -3.64 5.46 2.50
N PHE A 250 -4.97 5.53 2.44
CA PHE A 250 -5.73 6.41 3.33
C PHE A 250 -5.61 5.88 4.76
N THR A 251 -5.47 6.76 5.75
CA THR A 251 -5.27 6.36 7.15
C THR A 251 -6.18 7.09 8.11
N TRP A 252 -6.77 6.36 9.04
CA TRP A 252 -7.65 6.91 10.06
C TRP A 252 -7.62 6.03 11.33
N GLU A 253 -7.44 6.61 12.51
CA GLU A 253 -7.38 5.91 13.82
C GLU A 253 -6.52 4.63 13.86
N GLY A 254 -5.36 4.64 13.17
CA GLY A 254 -4.46 3.50 13.10
C GLY A 254 -4.86 2.41 12.10
N LEU A 255 -6.03 2.55 11.46
CA LEU A 255 -6.41 1.78 10.27
C LEU A 255 -5.75 2.37 9.02
N ARG A 256 -5.43 1.49 8.08
CA ARG A 256 -4.93 1.85 6.75
C ARG A 256 -5.78 1.17 5.70
N PHE A 257 -6.32 1.95 4.79
CA PHE A 257 -7.15 1.51 3.68
C PHE A 257 -6.26 1.51 2.43
N HIS A 258 -5.84 0.32 2.01
CA HIS A 258 -5.00 0.10 0.85
C HIS A 258 -5.88 -0.26 -0.33
N HIS A 259 -5.66 0.41 -1.44
CA HIS A 259 -6.25 0.04 -2.71
C HIS A 259 -5.50 -1.18 -3.27
N THR A 260 -6.20 -2.30 -3.45
CA THR A 260 -5.60 -3.57 -3.94
C THR A 260 -6.07 -3.96 -5.33
N GLN A 261 -7.27 -3.52 -5.75
CA GLN A 261 -7.84 -3.85 -7.05
C GLN A 261 -8.80 -2.76 -7.52
N VAL A 262 -8.85 -2.53 -8.83
CA VAL A 262 -9.96 -1.88 -9.51
C VAL A 262 -10.37 -2.78 -10.67
N ALA A 263 -11.67 -3.05 -10.77
CA ALA A 263 -12.23 -3.89 -11.81
C ALA A 263 -13.68 -3.48 -12.12
N ARG A 264 -14.29 -4.18 -13.08
CA ARG A 264 -15.71 -4.09 -13.39
C ARG A 264 -16.35 -5.46 -13.23
N ASP A 265 -17.58 -5.48 -12.77
CA ASP A 265 -18.38 -6.71 -12.71
C ASP A 265 -18.87 -7.13 -14.12
N PRO A 266 -19.55 -8.28 -14.27
CA PRO A 266 -20.12 -8.70 -15.56
C PRO A 266 -21.13 -7.73 -16.19
N TYR A 267 -21.68 -6.80 -15.42
CA TYR A 267 -22.61 -5.76 -15.88
C TYR A 267 -21.90 -4.44 -16.21
N GLY A 268 -20.57 -4.39 -16.07
CA GLY A 268 -19.76 -3.22 -16.37
C GLY A 268 -19.67 -2.19 -15.25
N ILE A 269 -20.22 -2.47 -14.06
CA ILE A 269 -20.22 -1.56 -12.91
C ILE A 269 -18.83 -1.57 -12.26
N PRO A 270 -18.19 -0.40 -12.10
CA PRO A 270 -16.84 -0.34 -11.54
C PRO A 270 -16.87 -0.55 -10.02
N PHE A 271 -15.88 -1.29 -9.52
CA PHE A 271 -15.65 -1.51 -8.10
C PHE A 271 -14.16 -1.46 -7.77
N ALA A 272 -13.85 -1.22 -6.49
CA ALA A 272 -12.51 -1.30 -5.96
C ALA A 272 -12.42 -2.30 -4.80
N GLY A 273 -11.35 -3.10 -4.81
CA GLY A 273 -10.92 -3.91 -3.68
C GLY A 273 -10.10 -3.06 -2.72
N ILE A 274 -10.50 -3.07 -1.45
CA ILE A 274 -9.85 -2.36 -0.36
C ILE A 274 -9.38 -3.37 0.68
N GLN A 275 -8.08 -3.32 0.99
CA GLN A 275 -7.51 -4.03 2.12
C GLN A 275 -7.36 -3.07 3.30
N ILE A 276 -7.94 -3.44 4.43
CA ILE A 276 -7.93 -2.64 5.65
C ILE A 276 -6.98 -3.32 6.64
N THR A 277 -5.96 -2.60 7.09
CA THR A 277 -4.99 -3.14 8.05
C THR A 277 -4.94 -2.32 9.32
N LYS A 278 -4.93 -3.02 10.45
CA LYS A 278 -4.54 -2.48 11.75
C LYS A 278 -3.28 -3.22 12.18
N ASP A 279 -2.16 -2.51 12.31
CA ASP A 279 -0.90 -3.09 12.78
C ASP A 279 -0.30 -2.20 13.88
N PRO A 280 -0.69 -2.42 15.15
CA PRO A 280 -0.15 -1.66 16.26
C PRO A 280 1.30 -2.05 16.59
N GLY A 281 1.79 -3.19 16.08
CA GLY A 281 3.16 -3.67 16.30
C GLY A 281 4.19 -2.95 15.43
N ARG A 282 3.77 -2.50 14.25
CA ARG A 282 4.60 -1.84 13.23
C ARG A 282 5.57 -0.79 13.80
N PRO A 283 5.16 0.21 14.61
CA PRO A 283 6.07 1.25 15.08
C PRO A 283 7.24 0.68 15.89
N TYR A 284 6.98 -0.31 16.75
CA TYR A 284 7.98 -0.94 17.61
C TYR A 284 8.99 -1.77 16.80
N ILE A 285 8.53 -2.44 15.75
CA ILE A 285 9.40 -3.20 14.84
C ILE A 285 10.40 -2.27 14.15
N PHE A 286 9.91 -1.18 13.54
CA PHE A 286 10.78 -0.22 12.85
C PHE A 286 11.71 0.52 13.82
N PHE A 287 11.22 0.87 15.00
CA PHE A 287 12.05 1.44 16.06
C PHE A 287 13.15 0.44 16.49
N GLY A 288 12.79 -0.83 16.71
CA GLY A 288 13.74 -1.89 17.05
C GLY A 288 14.83 -2.07 16.00
N PHE A 289 14.48 -2.03 14.70
CA PHE A 289 15.47 -2.06 13.61
C PHE A 289 16.39 -0.85 13.63
N GLY A 290 15.88 0.36 13.87
CA GLY A 290 16.70 1.57 14.00
C GLY A 290 17.71 1.45 15.15
N VAL A 291 17.24 1.00 16.32
CA VAL A 291 18.09 0.77 17.50
C VAL A 291 19.14 -0.30 17.23
N MET A 292 18.75 -1.42 16.60
CA MET A 292 19.68 -2.51 16.26
C MET A 292 20.73 -2.08 15.24
N GLY A 293 20.34 -1.29 14.24
CA GLY A 293 21.24 -0.69 13.26
C GLY A 293 22.27 0.22 13.91
N LEU A 294 21.84 1.09 14.82
CA LEU A 294 22.73 1.94 15.62
C LEU A 294 23.72 1.11 16.44
N GLY A 295 23.24 0.06 17.13
CA GLY A 295 24.11 -0.84 17.90
C GLY A 295 25.16 -1.53 17.04
N SER A 296 24.78 -1.97 15.83
CA SER A 296 25.67 -2.59 14.85
C SER A 296 26.73 -1.61 14.35
N ILE A 297 26.34 -0.38 14.00
CA ILE A 297 27.27 0.68 13.56
C ILE A 297 28.28 1.00 14.67
N LEU A 298 27.82 1.21 15.91
CA LEU A 298 28.70 1.49 17.05
C LEU A 298 29.67 0.34 17.33
N TYR A 299 29.22 -0.90 17.18
CA TYR A 299 30.07 -2.07 17.32
C TYR A 299 31.18 -2.10 16.26
N LEU A 300 30.82 -1.86 15.00
CA LEU A 300 31.77 -1.81 13.88
C LEU A 300 32.76 -0.64 14.04
N LEU A 301 32.28 0.56 14.38
CA LEU A 301 33.15 1.72 14.63
C LEU A 301 34.14 1.44 15.76
N LYS A 302 33.69 0.84 16.86
CA LYS A 302 34.58 0.44 17.95
C LYS A 302 35.62 -0.58 17.49
N ARG A 303 35.26 -1.51 16.61
CA ARG A 303 36.18 -2.53 16.10
C ARG A 303 37.19 -1.97 15.11
N VAL A 304 36.80 -1.03 14.26
CA VAL A 304 37.66 -0.42 13.24
C VAL A 304 38.55 0.68 13.82
N TYR A 305 38.01 1.57 14.66
CA TYR A 305 38.73 2.74 15.17
C TYR A 305 39.17 2.62 16.62
N GLY A 306 38.65 1.65 17.38
CA GLY A 306 39.00 1.42 18.78
C GLY A 306 40.21 0.50 18.99
N SER A 307 40.96 0.18 17.93
CA SER A 307 42.27 -0.45 18.02
C SER A 307 43.37 0.63 17.99
N LYS A 308 43.42 1.44 19.05
CA LYS A 308 44.61 2.17 19.48
C LYS A 308 44.74 2.00 20.99
#